data_AF-A0A955YNX6-F1
#
_entry.id   AF-A0A955YNX6-F1
#
_cell.length_a   1.000
_cell.length_b   1.000
_cell.length_c   1.000
_cell.angle_alpha   90.00
_cell.angle_beta   90.00
_cell.angle_gamma   90.00
#
_symmetry.space_group_name_H-M   'P 1'
#
loop_
_entity.id
_entity.type
_entity.pdbx_description
1 polymer ?
#
loop_
_entity_poly.entity_id
_entity_poly.type
_entity_poly.pdbx_seq_one_letter_code
_entity_poly.pdbx_strand_id
1 'polypeptide(L)'
;MSQPLDRRAVALRLLVAVGGTLVALGILSEGTPPAEAGTRTLAELIAPLAPGREVADGFVLALPHRGETHDIVLPARRSRGGRTTTVELHLLDRGTWRGVRTSAHYDIAWEQPRSTATQNECEAVTERLASVVRANDVRDEVPVDALTLAPDVPRPHIARALSGARGGRAFAIAALLALTTWALATLPLGGFWAGAFLFALGLALRVPHLDVPFVRDQDVQRLFTGHASLVDIFTGIGLRDRHPPLYFAVLHAAQLFGQSEAVVRAPAVLAGALAGPMLVLAAAVTDRKVVLAALLGLVPATSASFVAHSREVSSLPFYALVLTVLAMATVRYQQTGSRGWYSAVVASVVVALFTYYTAVFAVAALLCCLLWLGPTYGDARRALGVGLACGSPALALAAYTFVRDRGARLAAESRPSLAWGDRSVIGTAEAMADVVREALGPALVVAAFVAVTYALRRREGHAPIALALVLGSFVGIAGLAPVARVQPYYLLAALPVLLLAAAWSPLPTHATRRLAVVATCGLLVSTTVADR
;
A
#
# COMPACT_ATOMS: atom_id res chain seq x y z
N MET A 1 35.25 11.57 -23.44
CA MET A 1 35.51 13.01 -23.20
C MET A 1 34.25 13.62 -22.62
N SER A 2 34.19 13.84 -21.30
CA SER A 2 33.12 14.58 -20.66
C SER A 2 33.23 16.05 -21.08
N GLN A 3 32.20 16.61 -21.73
CA GLN A 3 32.14 18.06 -21.90
C GLN A 3 32.20 18.70 -20.51
N PRO A 4 33.02 19.75 -20.29
CA PRO A 4 33.06 20.43 -19.01
C PRO A 4 31.65 20.89 -18.67
N LEU A 5 31.13 20.40 -17.54
CA LEU A 5 29.80 20.77 -17.07
C LEU A 5 29.75 22.28 -16.92
N ASP A 6 28.78 22.92 -17.57
CA ASP A 6 28.55 24.35 -17.40
C ASP A 6 28.23 24.63 -15.93
N ARG A 7 29.18 25.25 -15.23
CA ARG A 7 29.07 25.59 -13.80
C ARG A 7 27.82 26.42 -13.53
N ARG A 8 27.38 27.25 -14.48
CA ARG A 8 26.17 28.06 -14.36
C ARG A 8 24.92 27.18 -14.35
N ALA A 9 24.86 26.16 -15.21
CA ALA A 9 23.75 25.22 -15.26
C ALA A 9 23.64 24.39 -13.96
N VAL A 10 24.78 23.98 -13.38
CA VAL A 10 24.80 23.27 -12.09
C VAL A 10 24.28 24.17 -10.97
N ALA A 11 24.78 25.41 -10.88
CA ALA A 11 24.35 26.37 -9.87
C ALA A 11 22.84 26.67 -9.97
N LEU A 12 22.32 26.85 -11.19
CA LEU A 12 20.89 27.07 -11.42
C LEU A 12 20.04 25.88 -10.95
N ARG A 13 20.46 24.65 -11.24
CA ARG A 13 19.74 23.43 -10.80
C ARG A 13 19.73 23.29 -9.28
N LEU A 14 20.85 23.58 -8.63
CA LEU A 14 20.91 23.58 -7.16
C LEU A 14 19.98 24.63 -6.57
N LEU A 15 19.94 25.84 -7.14
CA LEU A 15 19.03 26.90 -6.72
C LEU A 15 17.57 26.50 -6.91
N VAL A 16 17.22 25.86 -8.04
CA VAL A 16 15.87 25.33 -8.28
C VAL A 16 15.51 24.24 -7.28
N ALA A 17 16.43 23.32 -6.97
CA ALA A 17 16.16 22.24 -6.03
C ALA A 17 15.95 22.75 -4.60
N VAL A 18 16.85 23.64 -4.12
CA VAL A 18 16.75 24.21 -2.78
C VAL A 18 15.55 25.15 -2.68
N GLY A 19 15.42 26.09 -3.62
CA GLY A 19 14.30 27.03 -3.66
C GLY A 19 12.96 26.33 -3.81
N GLY A 20 12.85 25.34 -4.70
CA GLY A 20 11.63 24.56 -4.89
C GLY A 20 11.22 23.80 -3.62
N THR A 21 12.18 23.17 -2.93
CA THR A 21 11.93 22.49 -1.64
C THR A 21 11.46 23.47 -0.57
N LEU A 22 12.16 24.60 -0.41
CA LEU A 22 11.82 25.60 0.61
C LEU A 22 10.44 26.23 0.36
N VAL A 23 10.11 26.55 -0.89
CA VAL A 23 8.77 27.08 -1.25
C VAL A 23 7.70 26.01 -1.01
N ALA A 24 7.94 24.75 -1.37
CA ALA A 24 6.98 23.68 -1.09
C ALA A 24 6.73 23.54 0.43
N LEU A 25 7.78 23.59 1.24
CA LEU A 25 7.67 23.59 2.71
C LEU A 25 6.93 24.83 3.25
N GLY A 26 7.20 26.01 2.69
CA GLY A 26 6.49 27.25 3.02
C GLY A 26 4.98 27.13 2.75
N ILE A 27 4.61 26.71 1.53
CA ILE A 27 3.21 26.47 1.16
C ILE A 27 2.57 25.43 2.08
N LEU A 28 3.29 24.37 2.47
CA LEU A 28 2.80 23.37 3.42
C LEU A 28 2.58 23.96 4.82
N SER A 29 3.44 24.88 5.26
CA SER A 29 3.34 25.51 6.59
C SER A 29 2.21 26.54 6.73
N GLU A 30 1.91 27.30 5.67
CA GLU A 30 0.93 28.41 5.74
C GLU A 30 -0.52 27.93 5.88
N GLY A 31 -0.84 26.79 5.27
CA GLY A 31 -2.19 26.25 5.34
C GLY A 31 -2.29 25.14 6.35
N THR A 32 -2.03 25.46 7.63
CA THR A 32 -2.83 24.88 8.70
C THR A 32 -4.28 25.15 8.28
N PRO A 33 -5.07 24.13 7.90
CA PRO A 33 -6.48 24.38 7.63
C PRO A 33 -7.05 25.12 8.86
N PRO A 34 -7.86 26.17 8.68
CA PRO A 34 -8.53 26.82 9.79
C PRO A 34 -9.12 25.72 10.67
N ALA A 35 -8.81 25.76 11.97
CA ALA A 35 -9.13 24.72 12.95
C ALA A 35 -10.38 23.97 12.54
N GLU A 36 -10.20 22.73 12.08
CA GLU A 36 -11.15 21.88 11.35
C GLU A 36 -12.59 22.42 11.44
N ALA A 37 -12.99 23.24 10.48
CA ALA A 37 -14.37 23.67 10.38
C ALA A 37 -15.23 22.43 10.08
N GLY A 38 -15.69 21.74 11.13
CA GLY A 38 -16.70 20.68 11.07
C GLY A 38 -16.22 19.30 10.62
N THR A 39 -15.03 18.82 11.00
CA THR A 39 -14.75 17.37 10.95
C THR A 39 -15.67 16.69 11.94
N ARG A 40 -16.77 16.17 11.42
CA ARG A 40 -17.75 15.45 12.19
C ARG A 40 -17.06 14.32 12.95
N THR A 41 -17.17 14.34 14.27
CA THR A 41 -16.57 13.29 15.09
C THR A 41 -17.47 12.07 15.09
N LEU A 42 -16.92 10.87 15.34
CA LEU A 42 -17.79 9.71 15.57
C LEU A 42 -18.74 9.99 16.74
N ALA A 43 -18.25 10.64 17.79
CA ALA A 43 -19.05 10.97 18.97
C ALA A 43 -20.29 11.81 18.64
N GLU A 44 -20.19 12.75 17.71
CA GLU A 44 -21.34 13.51 17.18
C GLU A 44 -22.27 12.63 16.35
N LEU A 45 -21.75 11.74 15.51
CA LEU A 45 -22.55 10.83 14.69
C LEU A 45 -23.37 9.85 15.52
N ILE A 46 -22.82 9.36 16.65
CA ILE A 46 -23.48 8.36 17.49
C ILE A 46 -24.15 8.95 18.74
N ALA A 47 -24.17 10.28 18.93
CA ALA A 47 -24.80 10.89 20.10
C ALA A 47 -26.30 10.52 20.20
N PRO A 48 -26.82 10.07 21.36
CA PRO A 48 -26.21 10.12 22.70
C PRO A 48 -25.43 8.86 23.13
N LEU A 49 -25.17 7.91 22.22
CA LEU A 49 -24.47 6.64 22.50
C LEU A 49 -22.95 6.82 22.66
N ALA A 50 -22.51 7.55 23.68
CA ALA A 50 -21.09 7.64 24.01
C ALA A 50 -20.55 6.30 24.57
N PRO A 51 -19.23 6.01 24.44
CA PRO A 51 -18.60 4.90 25.15
C PRO A 51 -18.96 4.92 26.65
N GLY A 52 -19.33 3.77 27.19
CA GLY A 52 -19.84 3.61 28.56
C GLY A 52 -21.35 3.78 28.71
N ARG A 53 -22.10 4.09 27.64
CA ARG A 53 -23.57 4.16 27.66
C ARG A 53 -24.20 2.88 27.14
N GLU A 54 -25.38 2.57 27.68
CA GLU A 54 -26.21 1.47 27.19
C GLU A 54 -26.74 1.77 25.78
N VAL A 55 -26.59 0.79 24.89
CA VAL A 55 -27.16 0.78 23.55
C VAL A 55 -28.55 0.16 23.61
N ALA A 56 -28.66 -1.14 23.93
CA ALA A 56 -29.92 -1.86 24.06
C ALA A 56 -29.75 -3.08 25.01
N ASP A 57 -30.81 -3.45 25.73
CA ASP A 57 -30.90 -4.68 26.54
C ASP A 57 -29.73 -4.94 27.49
N GLY A 58 -29.18 -3.89 28.10
CA GLY A 58 -28.03 -3.93 29.00
C GLY A 58 -26.67 -4.02 28.31
N PHE A 59 -26.59 -3.98 26.97
CA PHE A 59 -25.32 -3.88 26.26
C PHE A 59 -24.77 -2.45 26.33
N VAL A 60 -23.57 -2.30 26.86
CA VAL A 60 -22.86 -1.02 27.01
C VAL A 60 -21.81 -0.88 25.93
N LEU A 61 -21.78 0.26 25.24
CA LEU A 61 -20.82 0.54 24.17
C LEU A 61 -19.40 0.71 24.75
N ALA A 62 -18.41 0.05 24.17
CA ALA A 62 -17.01 0.21 24.50
C ALA A 62 -16.37 1.33 23.65
N LEU A 63 -15.07 1.55 23.82
CA LEU A 63 -14.32 2.49 22.98
C LEU A 63 -14.31 1.98 21.52
N PRO A 64 -14.68 2.84 20.55
CA PRO A 64 -14.62 2.50 19.14
C PRO A 64 -13.16 2.40 18.68
N HIS A 65 -12.91 1.58 17.67
CA HIS A 65 -11.60 1.47 17.00
C HIS A 65 -11.81 1.26 15.50
N ARG A 66 -10.74 1.40 14.71
CA ARG A 66 -10.82 1.15 13.26
C ARG A 66 -10.80 -0.35 12.97
N GLY A 67 -11.67 -0.78 12.07
CA GLY A 67 -11.68 -2.13 11.54
C GLY A 67 -10.66 -2.32 10.41
N GLU A 68 -10.68 -3.51 9.82
CA GLU A 68 -9.76 -3.89 8.73
C GLU A 68 -10.24 -3.43 7.34
N THR A 69 -11.48 -2.97 7.23
CA THR A 69 -12.19 -2.76 5.95
C THR A 69 -12.70 -1.34 5.79
N HIS A 70 -11.92 -0.34 6.23
CA HIS A 70 -12.32 1.08 6.19
C HIS A 70 -13.61 1.34 6.99
N ASP A 71 -13.82 0.53 8.03
CA ASP A 71 -14.96 0.59 8.93
C ASP A 71 -14.56 1.08 10.32
N ILE A 72 -15.52 1.56 11.09
CA ILE A 72 -15.36 1.77 12.53
C ILE A 72 -16.07 0.64 13.26
N VAL A 73 -15.33 -0.05 14.11
CA VAL A 73 -15.83 -1.11 14.97
C VAL A 73 -16.24 -0.52 16.31
N LEU A 74 -17.49 -0.75 16.72
CA LEU A 74 -18.05 -0.32 18.00
C LEU A 74 -18.47 -1.53 18.82
N PRO A 75 -17.60 -2.09 19.68
CA PRO A 75 -17.96 -3.25 20.49
C PRO A 75 -18.98 -2.85 21.55
N ALA A 76 -20.05 -3.61 21.72
CA ALA A 76 -21.00 -3.48 22.82
C ALA A 76 -20.95 -4.73 23.70
N ARG A 77 -20.88 -4.56 25.03
CA ARG A 77 -20.68 -5.66 25.99
C ARG A 77 -21.76 -5.66 27.06
N ARG A 78 -22.18 -6.85 27.48
CA ARG A 78 -23.09 -7.05 28.61
C ARG A 78 -22.58 -8.18 29.48
N SER A 79 -22.57 -7.97 30.80
CA SER A 79 -22.17 -9.00 31.77
C SER A 79 -23.37 -9.40 32.63
N ARG A 80 -23.78 -10.67 32.56
CA ARG A 80 -24.88 -11.21 33.38
C ARG A 80 -24.47 -12.57 33.95
N GLY A 81 -24.56 -12.72 35.27
CA GLY A 81 -24.21 -13.97 35.96
C GLY A 81 -22.77 -14.43 35.71
N GLY A 82 -21.81 -13.49 35.65
CA GLY A 82 -20.40 -13.80 35.40
C GLY A 82 -20.04 -14.14 33.94
N ARG A 83 -21.02 -14.17 33.03
CA ARG A 83 -20.78 -14.36 31.58
C ARG A 83 -20.85 -13.03 30.86
N THR A 84 -19.81 -12.73 30.08
CA THR A 84 -19.76 -11.56 29.19
C THR A 84 -20.21 -11.96 27.79
N THR A 85 -21.24 -11.31 27.29
CA THR A 85 -21.69 -11.38 25.89
C THR A 85 -21.30 -10.11 25.15
N THR A 86 -20.87 -10.24 23.90
CA THR A 86 -20.37 -9.14 23.08
C THR A 86 -21.13 -9.09 21.74
N VAL A 87 -21.43 -7.89 21.26
CA VAL A 87 -21.85 -7.59 19.89
C VAL A 87 -20.78 -6.69 19.27
N GLU A 88 -20.19 -7.10 18.16
CA GLU A 88 -19.25 -6.27 17.40
C GLU A 88 -20.02 -5.57 16.28
N LEU A 89 -20.25 -4.27 16.45
CA LEU A 89 -20.96 -3.43 15.47
C LEU A 89 -19.96 -2.81 14.50
N HIS A 90 -20.35 -2.66 13.25
CA HIS A 90 -19.56 -2.04 12.20
C HIS A 90 -20.32 -0.87 11.60
N LEU A 91 -19.64 0.25 11.45
CA LEU A 91 -20.08 1.42 10.69
C LEU A 91 -19.21 1.52 9.43
N LEU A 92 -19.82 1.47 8.26
CA LEU A 92 -19.13 1.47 6.97
C LEU A 92 -19.69 2.56 6.05
N ASP A 93 -18.97 2.92 5.00
CA ASP A 93 -19.54 3.73 3.91
C ASP A 93 -20.72 2.99 3.27
N ARG A 94 -21.75 3.73 2.86
CA ARG A 94 -22.99 3.16 2.33
C ARG A 94 -22.76 2.29 1.09
N GLY A 95 -23.44 1.15 1.04
CA GLY A 95 -23.37 0.20 -0.07
C GLY A 95 -22.16 -0.74 -0.01
N THR A 96 -21.35 -0.66 1.06
CA THR A 96 -20.24 -1.57 1.29
C THR A 96 -20.76 -2.98 1.59
N TRP A 97 -21.79 -3.12 2.43
CA TRP A 97 -22.42 -4.39 2.76
C TRP A 97 -23.86 -4.46 2.25
N ARG A 98 -24.30 -5.65 1.83
CA ARG A 98 -25.66 -5.86 1.32
C ARG A 98 -26.59 -6.37 2.42
N GLY A 99 -27.84 -5.90 2.40
CA GLY A 99 -28.86 -6.36 3.34
C GLY A 99 -28.65 -5.91 4.78
N VAL A 100 -27.90 -4.83 5.00
CA VAL A 100 -27.60 -4.25 6.31
C VAL A 100 -28.47 -3.02 6.58
N ARG A 101 -28.45 -2.49 7.81
CA ARG A 101 -29.17 -1.26 8.13
C ARG A 101 -28.41 -0.11 7.50
N THR A 102 -29.11 0.89 6.99
CA THR A 102 -28.47 2.01 6.29
C THR A 102 -29.00 3.35 6.80
N SER A 103 -28.13 4.34 6.71
CA SER A 103 -28.43 5.76 6.88
C SER A 103 -28.27 6.47 5.53
N ALA A 104 -28.18 7.80 5.51
CA ALA A 104 -27.99 8.52 4.25
C ALA A 104 -26.63 8.17 3.63
N HIS A 105 -25.58 8.09 4.47
CA HIS A 105 -24.19 7.93 4.05
C HIS A 105 -23.50 6.67 4.60
N TYR A 106 -24.08 5.99 5.59
CA TYR A 106 -23.43 4.85 6.24
C TYR A 106 -24.26 3.57 6.23
N ASP A 107 -23.58 2.44 6.11
CA ASP A 107 -24.06 1.10 6.44
C ASP A 107 -23.75 0.79 7.91
N ILE A 108 -24.68 0.14 8.61
CA ILE A 108 -24.59 -0.28 10.01
C ILE A 108 -24.90 -1.77 10.10
N ALA A 109 -23.94 -2.55 10.59
CA ALA A 109 -24.01 -4.00 10.64
C ALA A 109 -23.36 -4.57 11.89
N TRP A 110 -23.38 -5.89 12.03
CA TRP A 110 -22.63 -6.64 13.04
C TRP A 110 -22.03 -7.89 12.40
N GLU A 111 -20.91 -8.39 12.95
CA GLU A 111 -20.17 -9.53 12.37
C GLU A 111 -20.17 -10.77 13.31
N GLN A 112 -20.15 -11.97 12.72
CA GLN A 112 -19.93 -13.26 13.39
C GLN A 112 -18.67 -13.91 12.80
N PRO A 113 -17.80 -14.56 13.59
CA PRO A 113 -18.03 -15.08 14.94
C PRO A 113 -17.66 -14.12 16.07
N ARG A 114 -17.30 -12.86 15.77
CA ARG A 114 -16.82 -11.90 16.77
C ARG A 114 -17.91 -11.49 17.77
N SER A 115 -19.17 -11.52 17.35
CA SER A 115 -20.33 -11.38 18.25
C SER A 115 -20.69 -12.72 18.90
N THR A 116 -20.74 -12.75 20.24
CA THR A 116 -21.12 -13.93 21.05
C THR A 116 -22.56 -13.88 21.56
N ALA A 117 -23.26 -12.76 21.33
CA ALA A 117 -24.68 -12.61 21.64
C ALA A 117 -25.56 -13.43 20.69
N THR A 118 -26.83 -13.62 21.06
CA THR A 118 -27.82 -14.24 20.17
C THR A 118 -28.12 -13.32 18.99
N GLN A 119 -28.60 -13.89 17.87
CA GLN A 119 -28.94 -13.10 16.69
C GLN A 119 -29.93 -11.97 17.01
N ASN A 120 -30.98 -12.25 17.80
CA ASN A 120 -31.98 -11.24 18.18
C ASN A 120 -31.35 -10.08 18.96
N GLU A 121 -30.39 -10.36 19.85
CA GLU A 121 -29.67 -9.33 20.60
C GLU A 121 -28.75 -8.51 19.69
N CYS A 122 -28.02 -9.16 18.78
CA CYS A 122 -27.22 -8.44 17.79
C CYS A 122 -28.09 -7.50 16.93
N GLU A 123 -29.26 -7.97 16.49
CA GLU A 123 -30.19 -7.18 15.69
C GLU A 123 -30.77 -6.01 16.49
N ALA A 124 -31.12 -6.20 17.75
CA ALA A 124 -31.63 -5.13 18.63
C ALA A 124 -30.58 -4.03 18.86
N VAL A 125 -29.34 -4.41 19.19
CA VAL A 125 -28.23 -3.47 19.40
C VAL A 125 -27.90 -2.72 18.10
N THR A 126 -27.87 -3.43 16.97
CA THR A 126 -27.57 -2.85 15.65
C THR A 126 -28.66 -1.89 15.19
N GLU A 127 -29.94 -2.25 15.34
CA GLU A 127 -31.06 -1.38 14.99
C GLU A 127 -31.04 -0.10 15.82
N ARG A 128 -30.70 -0.21 17.11
CA ARG A 128 -30.60 0.95 17.98
C ARG A 128 -29.47 1.89 17.55
N LEU A 129 -28.27 1.38 17.27
CA LEU A 129 -27.19 2.20 16.72
C LEU A 129 -27.60 2.84 15.38
N ALA A 130 -28.17 2.06 14.46
CA ALA A 130 -28.61 2.54 13.15
C ALA A 130 -29.68 3.64 13.25
N SER A 131 -30.59 3.55 14.24
CA SER A 131 -31.59 4.61 14.48
C SER A 131 -30.96 5.93 14.89
N VAL A 132 -29.91 5.88 15.72
CA VAL A 132 -29.18 7.07 16.19
C VAL A 132 -28.32 7.66 15.07
N VAL A 133 -27.59 6.81 14.34
CA VAL A 133 -26.82 7.24 13.16
C VAL A 133 -27.73 7.93 12.15
N ARG A 134 -28.88 7.34 11.80
CA ARG A 134 -29.88 7.96 10.91
C ARG A 134 -30.35 9.33 11.38
N ALA A 135 -30.60 9.49 12.68
CA ALA A 135 -31.08 10.75 13.23
C ALA A 135 -30.02 11.86 13.16
N ASN A 136 -28.76 11.51 13.30
CA ASN A 136 -27.68 12.48 13.24
C ASN A 136 -27.17 12.68 11.82
N ASP A 137 -27.33 11.71 10.91
CA ASP A 137 -26.78 11.69 9.56
C ASP A 137 -27.49 12.65 8.58
N VAL A 138 -27.41 13.95 8.86
CA VAL A 138 -28.17 15.03 8.20
C VAL A 138 -27.32 16.06 7.45
N ARG A 139 -26.00 15.85 7.36
CA ARG A 139 -25.04 16.78 6.74
C ARG A 139 -24.28 16.11 5.60
N ASP A 140 -23.39 16.86 4.96
CA ASP A 140 -22.51 16.41 3.89
C ASP A 140 -21.90 15.02 4.16
N GLU A 141 -21.77 14.24 3.09
CA GLU A 141 -21.17 12.92 3.10
C GLU A 141 -19.72 12.99 3.64
N VAL A 142 -19.50 12.40 4.81
CA VAL A 142 -18.16 12.24 5.40
C VAL A 142 -17.81 10.75 5.30
N PRO A 143 -16.76 10.36 4.57
CA PRO A 143 -16.32 8.97 4.55
C PRO A 143 -16.02 8.48 5.97
N VAL A 144 -16.29 7.20 6.26
CA VAL A 144 -16.07 6.62 7.59
C VAL A 144 -14.63 6.85 8.07
N ASP A 145 -13.63 6.71 7.20
CA ASP A 145 -12.21 6.94 7.51
C ASP A 145 -11.88 8.40 7.89
N ALA A 146 -12.76 9.35 7.57
CA ALA A 146 -12.62 10.75 7.94
C ALA A 146 -13.27 11.10 9.29
N LEU A 147 -14.15 10.24 9.82
CA LEU A 147 -14.77 10.46 11.14
C LEU A 147 -13.74 10.30 12.26
N THR A 148 -13.42 11.33 13.02
CA THR A 148 -12.40 11.21 14.08
C THR A 148 -12.88 10.35 15.26
N LEU A 149 -12.04 9.42 15.71
CA LEU A 149 -12.22 8.64 16.93
C LEU A 149 -11.53 9.42 18.06
N ALA A 150 -12.27 10.10 18.93
CA ALA A 150 -11.66 11.00 19.92
C ALA A 150 -10.72 10.28 20.93
N PRO A 151 -9.60 10.91 21.36
CA PRO A 151 -8.79 11.87 20.61
C PRO A 151 -7.77 11.10 19.74
N ASP A 152 -8.06 11.01 18.44
CA ASP A 152 -7.13 10.46 17.45
C ASP A 152 -5.78 11.15 17.61
N VAL A 153 -4.69 10.39 17.59
CA VAL A 153 -3.36 10.98 17.73
C VAL A 153 -3.15 11.97 16.58
N PRO A 154 -2.80 13.25 16.86
CA PRO A 154 -2.68 14.25 15.83
C PRO A 154 -1.77 13.78 14.71
N ARG A 155 -2.29 13.78 13.47
CA ARG A 155 -1.51 13.41 12.29
C ARG A 155 -0.27 14.32 12.19
N PRO A 156 0.87 13.81 11.67
CA PRO A 156 2.07 14.63 11.44
C PRO A 156 1.73 15.92 10.69
N HIS A 157 2.34 17.05 11.05
CA HIS A 157 2.07 18.34 10.39
C HIS A 157 2.21 18.26 8.87
N ILE A 158 3.27 17.61 8.37
CA ILE A 158 3.51 17.44 6.93
C ILE A 158 2.43 16.56 6.30
N ALA A 159 2.05 15.46 6.94
CA ALA A 159 0.99 14.58 6.45
C ALA A 159 -0.35 15.30 6.39
N ARG A 160 -0.70 16.09 7.42
CA ARG A 160 -1.90 16.95 7.44
C ARG A 160 -1.86 17.99 6.34
N ALA A 161 -0.73 18.68 6.19
CA ALA A 161 -0.57 19.73 5.20
C ALA A 161 -0.69 19.17 3.77
N LEU A 162 -0.14 17.98 3.51
CA LEU A 162 -0.28 17.30 2.23
C LEU A 162 -1.70 16.77 2.00
N SER A 163 -2.33 16.18 3.01
CA SER A 163 -3.72 15.69 2.87
C SER A 163 -4.75 16.80 2.77
N GLY A 164 -4.45 17.98 3.32
CA GLY A 164 -5.29 19.18 3.25
C GLY A 164 -4.98 20.08 2.05
N ALA A 165 -3.95 19.77 1.27
CA ALA A 165 -3.66 20.49 0.05
C ALA A 165 -4.69 20.08 -1.01
N ARG A 166 -5.56 21.02 -1.42
CA ARG A 166 -6.55 20.81 -2.49
C ARG A 166 -6.33 21.80 -3.63
N GLY A 167 -6.85 21.47 -4.81
CA GLY A 167 -6.88 22.35 -5.98
C GLY A 167 -5.51 22.95 -6.36
N GLY A 168 -5.45 24.28 -6.52
CA GLY A 168 -4.22 24.97 -6.94
C GLY A 168 -3.04 24.82 -5.98
N ARG A 169 -3.29 24.64 -4.67
CA ARG A 169 -2.22 24.45 -3.66
C ARG A 169 -1.56 23.08 -3.82
N ALA A 170 -2.37 22.02 -3.95
CA ALA A 170 -1.89 20.68 -4.24
C ALA A 170 -1.05 20.66 -5.53
N PHE A 171 -1.56 21.34 -6.55
CA PHE A 171 -0.86 21.49 -7.82
C PHE A 171 0.51 22.16 -7.68
N ALA A 172 0.58 23.29 -6.97
CA ALA A 172 1.84 24.00 -6.74
C ALA A 172 2.86 23.14 -6.00
N ILE A 173 2.47 22.45 -4.92
CA ILE A 173 3.36 21.55 -4.16
C ILE A 173 3.90 20.44 -5.05
N ALA A 174 3.03 19.74 -5.79
CA ALA A 174 3.44 18.65 -6.67
C ALA A 174 4.38 19.12 -7.79
N ALA A 175 4.10 20.28 -8.39
CA ALA A 175 4.95 20.88 -9.41
C ALA A 175 6.34 21.22 -8.86
N LEU A 176 6.43 21.78 -7.65
CA LEU A 176 7.70 22.11 -7.00
C LEU A 176 8.50 20.86 -6.63
N LEU A 177 7.85 19.80 -6.15
CA LEU A 177 8.50 18.51 -5.88
C LEU A 177 9.03 17.86 -7.17
N ALA A 178 8.24 17.91 -8.26
CA ALA A 178 8.65 17.41 -9.57
C ALA A 178 9.84 18.20 -10.13
N LEU A 179 9.80 19.53 -10.07
CA LEU A 179 10.90 20.41 -10.49
C LEU A 179 12.18 20.17 -9.69
N THR A 180 12.06 20.05 -8.37
CA THR A 180 13.18 19.71 -7.47
C THR A 180 13.79 18.37 -7.85
N THR A 181 12.97 17.34 -7.99
CA THR A 181 13.41 15.99 -8.36
C THR A 181 14.10 15.98 -9.72
N TRP A 182 13.55 16.67 -10.72
CA TRP A 182 14.16 16.83 -12.04
C TRP A 182 15.51 17.54 -11.97
N ALA A 183 15.58 18.65 -11.22
CA ALA A 183 16.81 19.42 -11.08
C ALA A 183 17.92 18.56 -10.44
N LEU A 184 17.62 17.82 -9.37
CA LEU A 184 18.55 16.89 -8.74
C LEU A 184 18.96 15.75 -9.66
N ALA A 185 18.00 15.13 -10.37
CA ALA A 185 18.27 14.01 -11.27
C ALA A 185 19.14 14.38 -12.48
N THR A 186 19.26 15.66 -12.81
CA THR A 186 20.11 16.16 -13.92
C THR A 186 21.49 16.64 -13.47
N LEU A 187 21.79 16.66 -12.17
CA LEU A 187 23.14 16.98 -11.67
C LEU A 187 24.16 15.87 -12.01
N PRO A 188 25.48 16.16 -11.94
CA PRO A 188 26.47 15.09 -11.81
C PRO A 188 26.12 14.20 -10.61
N LEU A 189 26.17 12.89 -10.80
CA LEU A 189 25.62 11.90 -9.85
C LEU A 189 24.12 12.09 -9.57
N GLY A 190 23.35 12.61 -10.54
CA GLY A 190 21.95 12.96 -10.34
C GLY A 190 21.07 11.81 -9.85
N GLY A 191 21.39 10.56 -10.21
CA GLY A 191 20.72 9.39 -9.65
C GLY A 191 20.90 9.25 -8.13
N PHE A 192 22.10 9.54 -7.62
CA PHE A 192 22.36 9.56 -6.18
C PHE A 192 21.57 10.69 -5.49
N TRP A 193 21.65 11.91 -6.02
CA TRP A 193 20.97 13.06 -5.41
C TRP A 193 19.44 12.93 -5.42
N ALA A 194 18.86 12.50 -6.54
CA ALA A 194 17.43 12.25 -6.63
C ALA A 194 17.01 11.09 -5.72
N GLY A 195 17.79 10.01 -5.66
CA GLY A 195 17.54 8.90 -4.73
C GLY A 195 17.58 9.34 -3.27
N ALA A 196 18.59 10.12 -2.87
CA ALA A 196 18.71 10.65 -1.51
C ALA A 196 17.54 11.56 -1.15
N PHE A 197 17.13 12.45 -2.06
CA PHE A 197 15.97 13.31 -1.87
C PHE A 197 14.67 12.51 -1.70
N LEU A 198 14.41 11.53 -2.58
CA LEU A 198 13.22 10.67 -2.49
C LEU A 198 13.20 9.84 -1.21
N PHE A 199 14.36 9.35 -0.75
CA PHE A 199 14.48 8.63 0.51
C PHE A 199 14.17 9.54 1.70
N ALA A 200 14.77 10.74 1.74
CA ALA A 200 14.53 11.72 2.80
C ALA A 200 13.06 12.17 2.84
N LEU A 201 12.46 12.44 1.69
CA LEU A 201 11.03 12.74 1.57
C LEU A 201 10.18 11.54 2.06
N GLY A 202 10.53 10.33 1.64
CA GLY A 202 9.85 9.11 2.04
C GLY A 202 9.87 8.89 3.56
N LEU A 203 11.01 9.15 4.22
CA LEU A 203 11.16 9.10 5.67
C LEU A 203 10.38 10.22 6.35
N ALA A 204 10.47 11.46 5.87
CA ALA A 204 9.75 12.61 6.45
C ALA A 204 8.23 12.40 6.50
N LEU A 205 7.69 11.62 5.56
CA LEU A 205 6.26 11.29 5.51
C LEU A 205 5.85 10.06 6.34
N ARG A 206 6.81 9.20 6.69
CA ARG A 206 6.54 7.92 7.36
C ARG A 206 6.97 7.87 8.83
N VAL A 207 8.07 8.52 9.18
CA VAL A 207 8.69 8.46 10.52
C VAL A 207 7.92 9.21 11.60
N PRO A 208 7.31 10.39 11.35
CA PRO A 208 6.61 11.08 12.42
C PRO A 208 5.44 10.25 12.96
N HIS A 209 5.25 10.23 14.28
CA HIS A 209 4.17 9.51 14.95
C HIS A 209 4.18 7.99 14.66
N LEU A 210 5.35 7.36 14.74
CA LEU A 210 5.47 5.88 14.68
C LEU A 210 5.30 5.22 16.06
N ASP A 211 5.28 6.01 17.12
CA ASP A 211 5.08 5.64 18.52
C ASP A 211 3.60 5.61 18.94
N VAL A 212 2.70 5.95 18.02
CA VAL A 212 1.25 6.01 18.27
C VAL A 212 0.65 4.61 18.32
N PRO A 213 -0.29 4.31 19.23
CA PRO A 213 -0.82 2.96 19.42
C PRO A 213 -1.25 2.25 18.13
N PHE A 214 -1.09 0.92 18.07
CA PHE A 214 -1.60 0.14 16.94
C PHE A 214 -3.09 0.36 16.76
N VAL A 215 -3.45 0.66 15.52
CA VAL A 215 -4.84 0.89 15.14
C VAL A 215 -5.50 -0.42 14.68
N ARG A 216 -4.70 -1.38 14.21
CA ARG A 216 -5.19 -2.63 13.60
C ARG A 216 -4.74 -3.84 14.41
N ASP A 217 -5.68 -4.76 14.67
CA ASP A 217 -5.41 -6.01 15.39
C ASP A 217 -4.32 -6.86 14.69
N GLN A 218 -4.28 -6.84 13.35
CA GLN A 218 -3.23 -7.52 12.59
C GLN A 218 -1.81 -7.02 12.93
N ASP A 219 -1.63 -5.77 13.33
CA ASP A 219 -0.31 -5.24 13.69
C ASP A 219 0.14 -5.81 15.03
N VAL A 220 -0.79 -5.92 15.98
CA VAL A 220 -0.59 -6.57 17.27
C VAL A 220 -0.30 -8.07 17.10
N GLN A 221 -1.06 -8.76 16.25
CA GLN A 221 -0.81 -10.17 15.93
C GLN A 221 0.60 -10.35 15.34
N ARG A 222 0.99 -9.52 14.36
CA ARG A 222 2.31 -9.59 13.74
C ARG A 222 3.43 -9.27 14.74
N LEU A 223 3.21 -8.32 15.64
CA LEU A 223 4.13 -8.02 16.73
C LEU A 223 4.37 -9.26 17.60
N PHE A 224 3.31 -9.93 18.05
CA PHE A 224 3.42 -11.13 18.88
C PHE A 224 4.08 -12.30 18.13
N THR A 225 3.76 -12.50 16.85
CA THR A 225 4.45 -13.52 16.04
C THR A 225 5.94 -13.19 15.87
N GLY A 226 6.31 -11.90 15.73
CA GLY A 226 7.71 -11.46 15.71
C GLY A 226 8.46 -11.71 17.01
N HIS A 227 7.76 -11.72 18.15
CA HIS A 227 8.35 -12.05 19.47
C HIS A 227 8.64 -13.54 19.66
N ALA A 228 8.02 -14.41 18.85
CA ALA A 228 8.26 -15.84 18.94
C ALA A 228 9.72 -16.19 18.58
N SER A 229 10.21 -17.34 19.04
CA SER A 229 11.55 -17.79 18.66
C SER A 229 11.63 -18.02 17.14
N LEU A 230 12.81 -17.90 16.54
CA LEU A 230 12.97 -18.20 15.10
C LEU A 230 12.49 -19.62 14.78
N VAL A 231 12.71 -20.58 15.68
CA VAL A 231 12.18 -21.94 15.53
C VAL A 231 10.66 -21.91 15.45
N ASP A 232 9.97 -21.27 16.42
CA ASP A 232 8.50 -21.17 16.41
C ASP A 232 7.93 -20.40 15.22
N ILE A 233 8.65 -19.40 14.72
CA ILE A 233 8.28 -18.67 13.50
C ILE A 233 8.29 -19.60 12.29
N PHE A 234 9.32 -20.45 12.15
CA PHE A 234 9.49 -21.31 10.98
C PHE A 234 8.86 -22.71 11.11
N THR A 235 8.54 -23.18 12.32
CA THR A 235 7.99 -24.53 12.55
C THR A 235 6.68 -24.56 13.34
N GLY A 236 6.27 -23.44 13.94
CA GLY A 236 5.17 -23.38 14.89
C GLY A 236 4.11 -22.33 14.53
N ILE A 237 3.98 -21.31 15.36
CA ILE A 237 2.93 -20.28 15.29
C ILE A 237 2.99 -19.53 13.96
N GLY A 238 4.18 -19.25 13.42
CA GLY A 238 4.30 -18.53 12.14
C GLY A 238 3.70 -19.29 10.95
N LEU A 239 3.71 -20.62 10.97
CA LEU A 239 3.04 -21.44 9.95
C LEU A 239 1.51 -21.46 10.08
N ARG A 240 0.99 -21.03 11.24
CA ARG A 240 -0.45 -20.81 11.45
C ARG A 240 -0.89 -19.41 11.03
N ASP A 241 0.02 -18.50 10.71
CA ASP A 241 -0.37 -17.24 10.08
C ASP A 241 -0.74 -17.48 8.61
N ARG A 242 -1.44 -16.53 7.97
CA ARG A 242 -1.68 -16.58 6.51
C ARG A 242 -0.47 -16.10 5.72
N HIS A 243 0.36 -15.26 6.33
CA HIS A 243 1.55 -14.73 5.69
C HIS A 243 2.74 -15.69 5.87
N PRO A 244 3.56 -15.89 4.82
CA PRO A 244 4.80 -16.63 4.94
C PRO A 244 5.78 -16.03 5.97
N PRO A 245 6.67 -16.84 6.56
CA PRO A 245 7.29 -16.52 7.84
C PRO A 245 8.42 -15.48 7.82
N LEU A 246 8.96 -15.11 6.65
CA LEU A 246 10.16 -14.26 6.59
C LEU A 246 9.92 -12.88 7.16
N TYR A 247 8.75 -12.29 6.94
CA TYR A 247 8.49 -10.96 7.50
C TYR A 247 8.46 -10.99 9.03
N PHE A 248 7.98 -12.08 9.66
CA PHE A 248 8.07 -12.24 11.11
C PHE A 248 9.52 -12.38 11.59
N ALA A 249 10.38 -13.05 10.84
CA ALA A 249 11.81 -13.09 11.14
C ALA A 249 12.47 -11.70 11.03
N VAL A 250 12.03 -10.87 10.08
CA VAL A 250 12.45 -9.46 9.99
C VAL A 250 11.98 -8.68 11.22
N LEU A 251 10.74 -8.88 11.68
CA LEU A 251 10.23 -8.25 12.90
C LEU A 251 11.00 -8.74 14.14
N HIS A 252 11.30 -10.03 14.23
CA HIS A 252 12.13 -10.62 15.29
C HIS A 252 13.51 -9.94 15.36
N ALA A 253 14.14 -9.71 14.22
CA ALA A 253 15.42 -9.00 14.15
C ALA A 253 15.27 -7.52 14.52
N ALA A 254 14.20 -6.84 14.10
CA ALA A 254 13.94 -5.45 14.45
C ALA A 254 13.78 -5.27 15.97
N GLN A 255 13.12 -6.23 16.62
CA GLN A 255 12.89 -6.23 18.07
C GLN A 255 14.18 -6.32 18.92
N LEU A 256 15.32 -6.69 18.33
CA LEU A 256 16.63 -6.57 18.99
C LEU A 256 16.97 -5.12 19.35
N PHE A 257 16.35 -4.13 18.69
CA PHE A 257 16.50 -2.71 18.96
C PHE A 257 15.42 -2.16 19.93
N GLY A 258 14.58 -3.02 20.49
CA GLY A 258 13.54 -2.67 21.45
C GLY A 258 12.13 -3.09 21.01
N GLN A 259 11.17 -2.97 21.93
CA GLN A 259 9.79 -3.41 21.73
C GLN A 259 8.78 -2.27 21.55
N SER A 260 9.29 -1.07 21.24
CA SER A 260 8.40 0.06 20.93
C SER A 260 7.70 -0.15 19.60
N GLU A 261 6.51 0.42 19.44
CA GLU A 261 5.77 0.31 18.20
C GLU A 261 6.53 0.91 17.00
N ALA A 262 7.34 1.94 17.26
CA ALA A 262 8.19 2.55 16.24
C ALA A 262 9.25 1.58 15.70
N VAL A 263 9.85 0.77 16.57
CA VAL A 263 10.85 -0.23 16.18
C VAL A 263 10.24 -1.30 15.28
N VAL A 264 9.05 -1.81 15.60
CA VAL A 264 8.41 -2.87 14.80
C VAL A 264 7.80 -2.36 13.50
N ARG A 265 7.48 -1.06 13.40
CA ARG A 265 7.08 -0.41 12.13
C ARG A 265 8.28 -0.06 11.25
N ALA A 266 9.48 0.08 11.82
CA ALA A 266 10.67 0.53 11.10
C ALA A 266 10.99 -0.28 9.82
N PRO A 267 10.87 -1.62 9.78
CA PRO A 267 11.11 -2.38 8.55
C PRO A 267 10.19 -1.97 7.39
N ALA A 268 8.89 -1.81 7.64
CA ALA A 268 7.91 -1.36 6.64
C ALA A 268 8.18 0.08 6.21
N VAL A 269 8.52 0.96 7.16
CA VAL A 269 8.84 2.37 6.92
C VAL A 269 10.06 2.51 6.02
N LEU A 270 11.15 1.79 6.33
CA LEU A 270 12.38 1.81 5.56
C LEU A 270 12.15 1.24 4.15
N ALA A 271 11.45 0.12 4.04
CA ALA A 271 11.14 -0.46 2.74
C ALA A 271 10.25 0.48 1.88
N GLY A 272 9.24 1.10 2.49
CA GLY A 272 8.40 2.09 1.83
C GLY A 272 9.16 3.34 1.39
N ALA A 273 10.08 3.85 2.22
CA ALA A 273 10.93 4.98 1.89
C ALA A 273 11.96 4.65 0.78
N LEU A 274 12.42 3.41 0.70
CA LEU A 274 13.35 2.93 -0.34
C LEU A 274 12.68 2.65 -1.70
N ALA A 275 11.34 2.57 -1.77
CA ALA A 275 10.64 2.27 -3.01
C ALA A 275 10.99 3.27 -4.15
N GLY A 276 10.91 4.58 -3.89
CA GLY A 276 11.29 5.62 -4.85
C GLY A 276 12.77 5.57 -5.28
N PRO A 277 13.73 5.57 -4.34
CA PRO A 277 15.16 5.40 -4.65
C PRO A 277 15.47 4.14 -5.47
N MET A 278 14.77 3.03 -5.22
CA MET A 278 14.99 1.78 -5.94
C MET A 278 14.60 1.88 -7.43
N LEU A 279 13.62 2.70 -7.79
CA LEU A 279 13.31 2.99 -9.20
C LEU A 279 14.47 3.72 -9.89
N VAL A 280 15.07 4.70 -9.20
CA VAL A 280 16.22 5.46 -9.70
C VAL A 280 17.42 4.56 -9.88
N LEU A 281 17.71 3.70 -8.89
CA LEU A 281 18.77 2.71 -8.97
C LEU A 281 18.54 1.73 -10.12
N ALA A 282 17.32 1.18 -10.23
CA ALA A 282 16.96 0.26 -11.30
C ALA A 282 17.15 0.88 -12.68
N ALA A 283 16.79 2.15 -12.86
CA ALA A 283 17.05 2.86 -14.11
C ALA A 283 18.55 3.07 -14.37
N ALA A 284 19.31 3.45 -13.34
CA ALA A 284 20.75 3.67 -13.46
C ALA A 284 21.52 2.39 -13.85
N VAL A 285 21.23 1.26 -13.19
CA VAL A 285 21.95 0.00 -13.44
C VAL A 285 21.56 -0.68 -14.76
N THR A 286 20.42 -0.30 -15.34
CA THR A 286 19.93 -0.85 -16.61
C THR A 286 20.18 0.09 -17.80
N ASP A 287 21.00 1.15 -17.60
CA ASP A 287 21.34 2.17 -18.59
C ASP A 287 20.10 2.91 -19.14
N ARG A 288 19.14 3.19 -18.25
CA ARG A 288 17.86 3.86 -18.57
C ARG A 288 17.79 5.27 -17.99
N LYS A 289 16.70 5.96 -18.34
CA LYS A 289 16.49 7.39 -18.07
C LYS A 289 16.20 7.64 -16.58
N VAL A 290 17.27 7.86 -15.82
CA VAL A 290 17.26 8.20 -14.38
C VAL A 290 16.26 9.32 -14.04
N VAL A 291 16.17 10.37 -14.88
CA VAL A 291 15.23 11.49 -14.66
C VAL A 291 13.77 11.05 -14.64
N LEU A 292 13.34 10.19 -15.58
CA LEU A 292 11.97 9.70 -15.60
C LEU A 292 11.70 8.81 -14.38
N ALA A 293 12.63 7.92 -14.05
CA ALA A 293 12.49 7.05 -12.89
C ALA A 293 12.43 7.84 -11.57
N ALA A 294 13.18 8.94 -11.45
CA ALA A 294 13.13 9.83 -10.30
C ALA A 294 11.77 10.52 -10.17
N LEU A 295 11.22 11.04 -11.27
CA LEU A 295 9.88 11.65 -11.28
C LEU A 295 8.79 10.63 -10.92
N LEU A 296 8.85 9.42 -11.46
CA LEU A 296 7.92 8.34 -11.11
C LEU A 296 8.14 7.85 -9.66
N GLY A 297 9.37 7.95 -9.15
CA GLY A 297 9.73 7.64 -7.76
C GLY A 297 9.10 8.58 -6.73
N LEU A 298 8.63 9.77 -7.12
CA LEU A 298 7.82 10.63 -6.25
C LEU A 298 6.53 9.96 -5.83
N VAL A 299 5.91 9.17 -6.72
CA VAL A 299 4.59 8.58 -6.49
C VAL A 299 4.59 7.65 -5.27
N PRO A 300 5.43 6.60 -5.16
CA PRO A 300 5.49 5.80 -3.94
C PRO A 300 6.03 6.60 -2.74
N ALA A 301 6.84 7.65 -2.96
CA ALA A 301 7.31 8.50 -1.86
C ALA A 301 6.16 9.27 -1.20
N THR A 302 5.22 9.82 -1.98
CA THR A 302 4.17 10.75 -1.54
C THR A 302 2.74 10.19 -1.56
N SER A 303 2.49 9.03 -2.17
CA SER A 303 1.16 8.40 -2.22
C SER A 303 0.67 8.07 -0.81
N ALA A 304 -0.40 8.72 -0.32
CA ALA A 304 -0.82 8.50 1.07
C ALA A 304 -1.31 7.07 1.32
N SER A 305 -1.92 6.39 0.35
CA SER A 305 -2.32 4.98 0.51
C SER A 305 -1.08 4.10 0.70
N PHE A 306 0.01 4.34 -0.05
CA PHE A 306 1.27 3.61 0.15
C PHE A 306 2.03 4.04 1.43
N VAL A 307 2.01 5.33 1.78
CA VAL A 307 2.58 5.86 3.04
C VAL A 307 1.86 5.24 4.25
N ALA A 308 0.52 5.23 4.26
CA ALA A 308 -0.29 4.66 5.34
C ALA A 308 0.08 3.19 5.56
N HIS A 309 0.09 2.37 4.51
CA HIS A 309 0.49 0.97 4.61
C HIS A 309 1.97 0.77 4.97
N SER A 310 2.83 1.75 4.72
CA SER A 310 4.24 1.70 5.12
C SER A 310 4.47 2.07 6.59
N ARG A 311 3.48 2.69 7.24
CA ARG A 311 3.55 3.07 8.66
C ARG A 311 2.96 2.01 9.58
N GLU A 312 2.30 0.99 9.04
CA GLU A 312 1.84 -0.16 9.81
C GLU A 312 2.89 -1.26 9.88
N VAL A 313 2.66 -2.28 10.72
CA VAL A 313 3.50 -3.47 10.79
C VAL A 313 3.16 -4.35 9.58
N SER A 314 3.59 -3.94 8.39
CA SER A 314 3.10 -4.50 7.11
C SER A 314 4.22 -5.08 6.25
N SER A 315 4.00 -6.28 5.72
CA SER A 315 4.91 -6.91 4.76
C SER A 315 4.79 -6.30 3.35
N LEU A 316 3.76 -5.48 3.07
CA LEU A 316 3.49 -4.96 1.71
C LEU A 316 4.61 -4.08 1.15
N PRO A 317 5.14 -3.07 1.86
CA PRO A 317 6.21 -2.24 1.31
C PRO A 317 7.51 -3.03 1.13
N PHE A 318 7.79 -3.97 2.04
CA PHE A 318 8.93 -4.89 1.91
C PHE A 318 8.80 -5.77 0.67
N TYR A 319 7.62 -6.36 0.45
CA TYR A 319 7.33 -7.13 -0.75
C TYR A 319 7.44 -6.28 -2.03
N ALA A 320 6.96 -5.03 -1.99
CA ALA A 320 7.08 -4.09 -3.11
C ALA A 320 8.54 -3.80 -3.50
N LEU A 321 9.40 -3.60 -2.51
CA LEU A 321 10.83 -3.43 -2.70
C LEU A 321 11.45 -4.69 -3.34
N VAL A 322 11.11 -5.87 -2.82
CA VAL A 322 11.62 -7.16 -3.33
C VAL A 322 11.20 -7.40 -4.79
N LEU A 323 9.95 -7.11 -5.17
CA LEU A 323 9.53 -7.22 -6.57
C LEU A 323 10.27 -6.25 -7.50
N THR A 324 10.56 -5.04 -7.01
CA THR A 324 11.35 -4.05 -7.76
C THR A 324 12.78 -4.54 -7.97
N VAL A 325 13.40 -5.10 -6.93
CA VAL A 325 14.74 -5.71 -7.00
C VAL A 325 14.73 -6.93 -7.92
N LEU A 326 13.71 -7.80 -7.87
CA LEU A 326 13.57 -8.96 -8.75
C LEU A 326 13.54 -8.55 -10.22
N ALA A 327 12.74 -7.54 -10.56
CA ALA A 327 12.66 -6.99 -11.92
C ALA A 327 14.04 -6.46 -12.37
N MET A 328 14.65 -5.60 -11.56
CA MET A 328 15.97 -5.00 -11.82
C MET A 328 17.05 -6.08 -12.01
N ALA A 329 17.12 -7.05 -11.09
CA ALA A 329 18.11 -8.11 -11.10
C ALA A 329 17.95 -9.03 -12.32
N THR A 330 16.71 -9.32 -12.71
CA THR A 330 16.44 -10.16 -13.90
C THR A 330 16.92 -9.47 -15.17
N VAL A 331 16.60 -8.17 -15.33
CA VAL A 331 17.07 -7.38 -16.46
C VAL A 331 18.59 -7.28 -16.47
N ARG A 332 19.20 -6.98 -15.33
CA ARG A 332 20.64 -6.76 -15.27
C ARG A 332 21.42 -8.07 -15.42
N TYR A 333 20.88 -9.18 -14.94
CA TYR A 333 21.43 -10.50 -15.21
C TYR A 333 21.41 -10.81 -16.71
N GLN A 334 20.30 -10.52 -17.39
CA GLN A 334 20.20 -10.70 -18.84
C GLN A 334 21.21 -9.86 -19.64
N GLN A 335 21.48 -8.64 -19.19
CA GLN A 335 22.47 -7.77 -19.85
C GLN A 335 23.92 -8.20 -19.64
N THR A 336 24.24 -8.83 -18.51
CA THR A 336 25.64 -9.03 -18.07
C THR A 336 26.08 -10.46 -17.93
N GLY A 337 25.15 -11.41 -17.76
CA GLY A 337 25.45 -12.80 -17.41
C GLY A 337 26.18 -12.99 -16.07
N SER A 338 26.31 -11.95 -15.23
CA SER A 338 27.16 -12.03 -14.03
C SER A 338 26.57 -12.97 -12.96
N ARG A 339 27.44 -13.69 -12.25
CA ARG A 339 27.04 -14.55 -11.13
C ARG A 339 26.37 -13.78 -9.99
N GLY A 340 26.80 -12.55 -9.72
CA GLY A 340 26.18 -11.71 -8.70
C GLY A 340 24.70 -11.42 -8.99
N TRP A 341 24.38 -11.07 -10.24
CA TRP A 341 23.00 -10.83 -10.65
C TRP A 341 22.17 -12.12 -10.74
N TYR A 342 22.78 -13.26 -11.06
CA TYR A 342 22.14 -14.57 -10.94
C TYR A 342 21.69 -14.83 -9.49
N SER A 343 22.60 -14.68 -8.53
CA SER A 343 22.30 -14.85 -7.10
C SER A 343 21.25 -13.86 -6.63
N ALA A 344 21.26 -12.62 -7.12
CA ALA A 344 20.24 -11.63 -6.80
C ALA A 344 18.84 -12.03 -7.30
N VAL A 345 18.72 -12.62 -8.49
CA VAL A 345 17.45 -13.17 -8.99
C VAL A 345 16.97 -14.31 -8.10
N VAL A 346 17.83 -15.30 -7.84
CA VAL A 346 17.51 -16.46 -6.98
C VAL A 346 17.05 -15.98 -5.59
N ALA A 347 17.83 -15.12 -4.94
CA ALA A 347 17.53 -14.59 -3.62
C ALA A 347 16.22 -13.80 -3.61
N SER A 348 15.97 -12.96 -4.62
CA SER A 348 14.73 -12.17 -4.69
C SER A 348 13.49 -13.05 -4.84
N VAL A 349 13.57 -14.16 -5.60
CA VAL A 349 12.48 -15.12 -5.70
C VAL A 349 12.21 -15.79 -4.36
N VAL A 350 13.25 -16.28 -3.68
CA VAL A 350 13.13 -16.93 -2.36
C VAL A 350 12.53 -15.96 -1.35
N VAL A 351 13.09 -14.74 -1.25
CA VAL A 351 12.60 -13.70 -0.34
C VAL A 351 11.15 -13.34 -0.65
N ALA A 352 10.78 -13.18 -1.92
CA ALA A 352 9.40 -12.88 -2.31
C ALA A 352 8.42 -13.97 -1.85
N LEU A 353 8.72 -15.25 -2.13
CA LEU A 353 7.88 -16.38 -1.77
C LEU A 353 7.74 -16.54 -0.25
N PHE A 354 8.82 -16.35 0.50
CA PHE A 354 8.79 -16.41 1.96
C PHE A 354 8.27 -15.13 2.63
N THR A 355 8.03 -14.05 1.89
CA THR A 355 7.40 -12.81 2.41
C THR A 355 5.90 -12.80 2.19
N TYR A 356 5.44 -13.26 1.03
CA TYR A 356 4.07 -13.01 0.59
C TYR A 356 3.50 -14.15 -0.25
N TYR A 357 2.38 -14.74 0.18
CA TYR A 357 1.86 -15.96 -0.43
C TYR A 357 1.39 -15.75 -1.88
N THR A 358 0.99 -14.54 -2.28
CA THR A 358 0.63 -14.24 -3.67
C THR A 358 1.84 -14.06 -4.59
N ALA A 359 3.07 -14.10 -4.05
CA ALA A 359 4.28 -13.98 -4.86
C ALA A 359 4.43 -15.09 -5.90
N VAL A 360 3.81 -16.25 -5.67
CA VAL A 360 3.76 -17.34 -6.65
C VAL A 360 3.21 -16.88 -8.00
N PHE A 361 2.18 -16.02 -8.03
CA PHE A 361 1.58 -15.55 -9.28
C PHE A 361 2.46 -14.55 -10.01
N ALA A 362 3.11 -13.65 -9.29
CA ALA A 362 4.08 -12.71 -9.86
C ALA A 362 5.27 -13.47 -10.49
N VAL A 363 5.85 -14.42 -9.76
CA VAL A 363 6.99 -15.23 -10.24
C VAL A 363 6.59 -16.12 -11.41
N ALA A 364 5.42 -16.76 -11.36
CA ALA A 364 4.90 -17.57 -12.47
C ALA A 364 4.67 -16.72 -13.74
N ALA A 365 4.06 -15.53 -13.61
CA ALA A 365 3.88 -14.62 -14.73
C ALA A 365 5.22 -14.14 -15.31
N LEU A 366 6.21 -13.86 -14.47
CA LEU A 366 7.56 -13.55 -14.93
C LEU A 366 8.19 -14.71 -15.70
N LEU A 367 8.07 -15.95 -15.21
CA LEU A 367 8.55 -17.14 -15.91
C LEU A 367 7.87 -17.30 -17.29
N CYS A 368 6.55 -17.16 -17.35
CA CYS A 368 5.79 -17.17 -18.61
C CYS A 368 6.24 -16.07 -19.56
N CYS A 369 6.51 -14.86 -19.05
CA CYS A 369 7.05 -13.76 -19.84
C CYS A 369 8.42 -14.10 -20.42
N LEU A 370 9.34 -14.66 -19.63
CA LEU A 370 10.66 -15.06 -20.13
C LEU A 370 10.59 -16.21 -21.14
N LEU A 371 9.64 -17.13 -20.99
CA LEU A 371 9.36 -18.16 -22.00
C LEU A 371 8.88 -17.55 -23.31
N TRP A 372 7.96 -16.59 -23.23
CA TRP A 372 7.43 -15.86 -24.38
C TRP A 372 8.48 -14.99 -25.09
N LEU A 373 9.40 -14.38 -24.35
CA LEU A 373 10.50 -13.58 -24.89
C LEU A 373 11.57 -14.43 -25.59
N GLY A 374 11.56 -15.76 -25.41
CA GLY A 374 12.30 -16.70 -26.23
C GLY A 374 13.61 -17.25 -25.66
N PRO A 375 14.40 -17.97 -26.48
CA PRO A 375 15.53 -18.78 -26.01
C PRO A 375 16.65 -17.98 -25.34
N THR A 376 16.85 -16.73 -25.77
CA THR A 376 17.88 -15.81 -25.25
C THR A 376 17.76 -15.56 -23.75
N TYR A 377 16.57 -15.74 -23.19
CA TYR A 377 16.30 -15.63 -21.75
C TYR A 377 16.50 -16.95 -20.98
N GLY A 378 17.16 -17.96 -21.58
CA GLY A 378 17.41 -19.28 -20.99
C GLY A 378 18.03 -19.23 -19.61
N ASP A 379 19.05 -18.40 -19.42
CA ASP A 379 19.75 -18.34 -18.14
C ASP A 379 18.93 -17.66 -17.04
N ALA A 380 18.17 -16.60 -17.34
CA ALA A 380 17.26 -16.01 -16.36
C ALA A 380 16.14 -16.99 -15.97
N ARG A 381 15.64 -17.80 -16.92
CA ARG A 381 14.69 -18.89 -16.61
C ARG A 381 15.31 -19.91 -15.66
N ARG A 382 16.58 -20.29 -15.85
CA ARG A 382 17.31 -21.17 -14.91
C ARG A 382 17.43 -20.53 -13.53
N ALA A 383 17.78 -19.24 -13.45
CA ALA A 383 17.85 -18.52 -12.18
C ALA A 383 16.51 -18.50 -11.44
N LEU A 384 15.41 -18.22 -12.14
CA LEU A 384 14.05 -18.30 -11.59
C LEU A 384 13.69 -19.72 -11.16
N GLY A 385 14.03 -20.74 -11.96
CA GLY A 385 13.80 -22.14 -11.63
C GLY A 385 14.53 -22.58 -10.35
N VAL A 386 15.79 -22.18 -10.19
CA VAL A 386 16.55 -22.42 -8.94
C VAL A 386 15.92 -21.65 -7.77
N GLY A 387 15.54 -20.39 -7.97
CA GLY A 387 14.81 -19.61 -6.95
C GLY A 387 13.50 -20.27 -6.52
N LEU A 388 12.71 -20.81 -7.46
CA LEU A 388 11.49 -21.55 -7.19
C LEU A 388 11.78 -22.87 -6.44
N ALA A 389 12.83 -23.59 -6.83
CA ALA A 389 13.24 -24.81 -6.13
C ALA A 389 13.65 -24.52 -4.68
N CYS A 390 14.48 -23.50 -4.46
CA CYS A 390 14.88 -23.06 -3.12
C CYS A 390 13.70 -22.49 -2.31
N GLY A 391 12.75 -21.83 -2.96
CA GLY A 391 11.53 -21.28 -2.36
C GLY A 391 10.37 -22.27 -2.21
N SER A 392 10.55 -23.53 -2.63
CA SER A 392 9.47 -24.52 -2.65
C SER A 392 8.79 -24.80 -1.30
N PRO A 393 9.46 -24.72 -0.13
CA PRO A 393 8.75 -24.84 1.15
C PRO A 393 7.70 -23.74 1.35
N ALA A 394 7.96 -22.51 0.88
CA ALA A 394 6.98 -21.43 0.94
C ALA A 394 5.80 -21.66 -0.03
N LEU A 395 6.02 -22.34 -1.15
CA LEU A 395 4.94 -22.76 -2.06
C LEU A 395 4.02 -23.80 -1.41
N ALA A 396 4.60 -24.77 -0.69
CA ALA A 396 3.82 -25.74 0.07
C ALA A 396 2.99 -25.05 1.18
N LEU A 397 3.58 -24.08 1.88
CA LEU A 397 2.86 -23.27 2.86
C LEU A 397 1.74 -22.44 2.22
N ALA A 398 1.99 -21.81 1.06
CA ALA A 398 0.96 -21.05 0.35
C ALA A 398 -0.22 -21.95 -0.06
N ALA A 399 0.06 -23.15 -0.59
CA ALA A 399 -0.98 -24.13 -0.92
C ALA A 399 -1.80 -24.55 0.32
N TYR A 400 -1.13 -24.82 1.44
CA TYR A 400 -1.80 -25.12 2.71
C TYR A 400 -2.68 -23.95 3.20
N THR A 401 -2.17 -22.72 3.13
CA THR A 401 -2.92 -21.51 3.49
C THR A 401 -4.16 -21.35 2.62
N PHE A 402 -4.10 -21.62 1.31
CA PHE A 402 -5.27 -21.56 0.43
C PHE A 402 -6.34 -22.59 0.82
N VAL A 403 -5.94 -23.82 1.12
CA VAL A 403 -6.89 -24.86 1.60
C VAL A 403 -7.57 -24.42 2.89
N ARG A 404 -6.80 -23.87 3.84
CA ARG A 404 -7.34 -23.38 5.11
C ARG A 404 -8.26 -22.19 4.94
N ASP A 405 -7.88 -21.21 4.12
CA ASP A 405 -8.67 -20.00 3.89
C ASP A 405 -9.97 -20.28 3.14
N ARG A 406 -10.04 -21.37 2.36
CA ARG A 406 -11.29 -21.81 1.73
C ARG A 406 -12.38 -22.07 2.76
N GLY A 407 -12.06 -22.61 3.93
CA GLY A 407 -13.04 -22.80 5.00
C GLY A 407 -13.63 -21.47 5.50
N ALA A 408 -12.78 -20.44 5.63
CA ALA A 408 -13.22 -19.10 5.99
C ALA A 408 -14.09 -18.47 4.89
N ARG A 409 -13.81 -18.75 3.60
CA ARG A 409 -14.64 -18.29 2.49
C ARG A 409 -15.98 -19.00 2.38
N LEU A 410 -16.03 -20.31 2.57
CA LEU A 410 -17.30 -21.03 2.63
C LEU A 410 -18.19 -20.52 3.78
N ALA A 411 -17.58 -20.19 4.92
CA ALA A 411 -18.30 -19.56 6.02
C ALA A 411 -18.85 -18.18 5.61
N ALA A 412 -18.05 -17.35 4.94
CA ALA A 412 -18.48 -16.05 4.41
C ALA A 412 -19.58 -16.16 3.35
N GLU A 413 -19.49 -17.11 2.42
CA GLU A 413 -20.53 -17.37 1.41
C GLU A 413 -21.86 -17.79 2.05
N SER A 414 -21.80 -18.63 3.10
CA SER A 414 -23.00 -19.04 3.82
C SER A 414 -23.65 -17.93 4.65
N ARG A 415 -22.89 -16.88 4.95
CA ARG A 415 -23.30 -15.75 5.81
C ARG A 415 -22.69 -14.43 5.29
N PRO A 416 -23.10 -13.97 4.09
CA PRO A 416 -22.46 -12.84 3.42
C PRO A 416 -22.64 -11.51 4.18
N SER A 417 -23.66 -11.41 5.03
CA SER A 417 -23.89 -10.28 5.94
C SER A 417 -23.03 -10.30 7.20
N LEU A 418 -22.31 -11.41 7.47
CA LEU A 418 -21.59 -11.64 8.72
C LEU A 418 -20.09 -11.90 8.53
N ALA A 419 -19.55 -11.94 7.31
CA ALA A 419 -18.11 -12.11 7.10
C ALA A 419 -17.70 -11.64 5.70
N TRP A 420 -16.85 -10.61 5.64
CA TRP A 420 -16.09 -10.06 4.47
C TRP A 420 -16.78 -9.93 3.10
N GLY A 421 -18.09 -10.19 3.00
CA GLY A 421 -18.89 -10.25 1.78
C GLY A 421 -18.46 -11.38 0.81
N ASP A 422 -19.38 -11.73 -0.09
CA ASP A 422 -19.01 -12.41 -1.33
C ASP A 422 -18.19 -11.44 -2.19
N ARG A 423 -17.04 -11.92 -2.69
CA ARG A 423 -16.17 -11.15 -3.58
C ARG A 423 -15.94 -11.93 -4.86
N SER A 424 -16.59 -11.47 -5.91
CA SER A 424 -16.33 -11.98 -7.25
C SER A 424 -14.93 -11.54 -7.72
N VAL A 425 -14.40 -12.31 -8.68
CA VAL A 425 -13.13 -11.98 -9.36
C VAL A 425 -13.22 -10.59 -10.00
N ILE A 426 -14.34 -10.28 -10.66
CA ILE A 426 -14.56 -9.01 -11.35
C ILE A 426 -14.65 -7.86 -10.34
N GLY A 427 -15.45 -7.99 -9.28
CA GLY A 427 -15.59 -6.95 -8.26
C GLY A 427 -14.26 -6.68 -7.53
N THR A 428 -13.45 -7.71 -7.32
CA THR A 428 -12.09 -7.53 -6.76
C THR A 428 -11.16 -6.83 -7.74
N ALA A 429 -11.24 -7.15 -9.03
CA ALA A 429 -10.47 -6.49 -10.08
C ALA A 429 -10.84 -5.00 -10.21
N GLU A 430 -12.13 -4.66 -10.12
CA GLU A 430 -12.63 -3.28 -10.10
C GLU A 430 -12.09 -2.53 -8.88
N ALA A 431 -12.25 -3.09 -7.67
CA ALA A 431 -11.74 -2.48 -6.45
C ALA A 431 -10.21 -2.31 -6.47
N MET A 432 -9.47 -3.25 -7.08
CA MET A 432 -8.03 -3.11 -7.29
C MET A 432 -7.69 -1.98 -8.27
N ALA A 433 -8.47 -1.81 -9.33
CA ALA A 433 -8.31 -0.70 -10.26
C ALA A 433 -8.58 0.64 -9.56
N ASP A 434 -9.55 0.68 -8.65
CA ASP A 434 -9.83 1.85 -7.81
C ASP A 434 -8.66 2.17 -6.87
N VAL A 435 -8.10 1.16 -6.19
CA VAL A 435 -6.88 1.31 -5.37
C VAL A 435 -5.72 1.88 -6.19
N VAL A 436 -5.51 1.39 -7.42
CA VAL A 436 -4.45 1.89 -8.30
C VAL A 436 -4.76 3.33 -8.74
N ARG A 437 -6.02 3.64 -9.06
CA ARG A 437 -6.46 4.99 -9.43
C ARG A 437 -6.27 5.98 -8.29
N GLU A 438 -6.62 5.59 -7.07
CA GLU A 438 -6.41 6.40 -5.86
C GLU A 438 -4.92 6.61 -5.58
N ALA A 439 -4.10 5.56 -5.75
CA ALA A 439 -2.67 5.63 -5.48
C ALA A 439 -1.88 6.42 -6.54
N LEU A 440 -2.26 6.34 -7.82
CA LEU A 440 -1.56 6.93 -8.97
C LEU A 440 -2.21 8.18 -9.56
N GLY A 441 -3.51 8.39 -9.33
CA GLY A 441 -4.31 9.35 -10.07
C GLY A 441 -4.69 8.83 -11.48
N PRO A 442 -5.87 9.20 -12.01
CA PRO A 442 -6.40 8.64 -13.26
C PRO A 442 -5.48 8.88 -14.45
N ALA A 443 -4.86 10.05 -14.53
CA ALA A 443 -4.05 10.41 -15.67
C ALA A 443 -2.71 9.64 -15.70
N LEU A 444 -2.16 9.23 -14.54
CA LEU A 444 -0.95 8.41 -14.49
C LEU A 444 -1.25 6.95 -14.82
N VAL A 445 -2.44 6.46 -14.46
CA VAL A 445 -2.93 5.15 -14.92
C VAL A 445 -2.98 5.12 -16.45
N VAL A 446 -3.54 6.15 -17.09
CA VAL A 446 -3.57 6.25 -18.56
C VAL A 446 -2.17 6.31 -19.14
N ALA A 447 -1.28 7.14 -18.59
CA ALA A 447 0.10 7.25 -19.06
C ALA A 447 0.87 5.92 -18.93
N ALA A 448 0.73 5.23 -17.79
CA ALA A 448 1.32 3.92 -17.57
C ALA A 448 0.76 2.89 -18.57
N PHE A 449 -0.55 2.87 -18.79
CA PHE A 449 -1.19 1.98 -19.75
C PHE A 449 -0.71 2.21 -21.18
N VAL A 450 -0.60 3.47 -21.63
CA VAL A 450 -0.08 3.82 -22.96
C VAL A 450 1.39 3.41 -23.09
N ALA A 451 2.21 3.74 -22.09
CA ALA A 451 3.64 3.41 -22.06
C ALA A 451 3.88 1.90 -22.12
N VAL A 452 3.06 1.13 -21.41
CA VAL A 452 3.07 -0.33 -21.38
C VAL A 452 2.60 -0.90 -22.72
N THR A 453 1.47 -0.44 -23.24
CA THR A 453 0.91 -0.92 -24.51
C THR A 453 1.90 -0.69 -25.66
N TYR A 454 2.54 0.48 -25.66
CA TYR A 454 3.59 0.80 -26.62
C TYR A 454 4.80 -0.15 -26.52
N ALA A 455 5.28 -0.42 -25.29
CA ALA A 455 6.40 -1.32 -25.07
C ALA A 455 6.07 -2.77 -25.48
N LEU A 456 4.87 -3.26 -25.16
CA LEU A 456 4.40 -4.59 -25.57
C LEU A 456 4.33 -4.74 -27.09
N ARG A 457 3.80 -3.74 -27.79
CA ARG A 457 3.71 -3.74 -29.26
C ARG A 457 5.07 -3.79 -29.93
N ARG A 458 6.05 -3.07 -29.38
CA ARG A 458 7.41 -3.05 -29.92
C ARG A 458 8.20 -4.33 -29.60
N ARG A 459 7.80 -5.08 -28.56
CA ARG A 459 8.63 -6.15 -27.95
C ARG A 459 10.05 -5.67 -27.61
N GLU A 460 10.24 -4.37 -27.47
CA GLU A 460 11.53 -3.73 -27.21
C GLU A 460 11.61 -3.33 -25.73
N GLY A 461 12.75 -3.63 -25.12
CA GLY A 461 13.09 -3.14 -23.79
C GLY A 461 12.72 -4.08 -22.64
N HIS A 462 12.74 -3.52 -21.44
CA HIS A 462 12.66 -4.26 -20.19
C HIS A 462 11.29 -4.19 -19.53
N ALA A 463 10.39 -3.35 -20.06
CA ALA A 463 9.04 -3.16 -19.52
C ALA A 463 8.20 -4.45 -19.43
N PRO A 464 8.28 -5.42 -20.38
CA PRO A 464 7.52 -6.67 -20.25
C PRO A 464 7.82 -7.46 -18.96
N ILE A 465 9.07 -7.44 -18.49
CA ILE A 465 9.49 -8.14 -17.25
C ILE A 465 8.77 -7.54 -16.03
N ALA A 466 8.79 -6.21 -15.89
CA ALA A 466 8.11 -5.52 -14.79
C ALA A 466 6.58 -5.68 -14.90
N LEU A 467 6.03 -5.57 -16.11
CA LEU A 467 4.59 -5.75 -16.33
C LEU A 467 4.11 -7.15 -15.97
N ALA A 468 4.90 -8.19 -16.28
CA ALA A 468 4.55 -9.56 -15.94
C ALA A 468 4.36 -9.74 -14.41
N LEU A 469 5.22 -9.12 -13.60
CA LEU A 469 5.09 -9.15 -12.14
C LEU A 469 3.79 -8.46 -11.67
N VAL A 470 3.45 -7.31 -12.27
CA VAL A 470 2.23 -6.56 -11.94
C VAL A 470 0.98 -7.35 -12.35
N LEU A 471 0.93 -7.84 -13.58
CA LEU A 471 -0.19 -8.63 -14.11
C LEU A 471 -0.36 -9.94 -13.35
N GLY A 472 0.74 -10.63 -13.03
CA GLY A 472 0.72 -11.82 -12.19
C GLY A 472 0.14 -11.53 -10.81
N SER A 473 0.55 -10.43 -10.17
CA SER A 473 0.00 -10.01 -8.88
C SER A 473 -1.50 -9.69 -8.99
N PHE A 474 -1.90 -8.91 -10.00
CA PHE A 474 -3.30 -8.54 -10.24
C PHE A 474 -4.19 -9.76 -10.48
N VAL A 475 -3.84 -10.60 -11.46
CA VAL A 475 -4.61 -11.80 -11.80
C VAL A 475 -4.63 -12.79 -10.64
N GLY A 476 -3.50 -12.94 -9.94
CA GLY A 476 -3.40 -13.79 -8.75
C GLY A 476 -4.32 -13.34 -7.62
N ILE A 477 -4.31 -12.05 -7.28
CA ILE A 477 -5.18 -11.49 -6.23
C ILE A 477 -6.66 -11.59 -6.65
N ALA A 478 -7.02 -11.18 -7.86
CA ALA A 478 -8.41 -11.26 -8.33
C ALA A 478 -8.91 -12.72 -8.37
N GLY A 479 -8.10 -13.62 -8.93
CA GLY A 479 -8.45 -15.03 -9.07
C GLY A 479 -8.54 -15.79 -7.74
N LEU A 480 -7.80 -15.34 -6.72
CA LEU A 480 -7.88 -15.89 -5.38
C LEU A 480 -9.05 -15.35 -4.54
N ALA A 481 -9.64 -14.21 -4.92
CA ALA A 481 -10.69 -13.56 -4.14
C ALA A 481 -11.85 -14.47 -3.71
N PRO A 482 -12.36 -15.36 -4.58
CA PRO A 482 -13.44 -16.27 -4.21
C PRO A 482 -13.02 -17.34 -3.20
N VAL A 483 -11.74 -17.74 -3.19
CA VAL A 483 -11.27 -18.93 -2.44
C VAL A 483 -10.36 -18.62 -1.27
N ALA A 484 -9.83 -17.40 -1.18
CA ALA A 484 -8.89 -16.98 -0.14
C ALA A 484 -9.19 -15.58 0.39
N ARG A 485 -8.66 -15.27 1.59
CA ARG A 485 -8.81 -13.95 2.23
C ARG A 485 -7.77 -12.98 1.68
N VAL A 486 -8.02 -12.53 0.45
CA VAL A 486 -7.26 -11.48 -0.24
C VAL A 486 -8.03 -10.15 -0.24
N GLN A 487 -7.28 -9.06 -0.20
CA GLN A 487 -7.82 -7.69 -0.21
C GLN A 487 -7.25 -6.90 -1.40
N PRO A 488 -8.04 -6.03 -2.06
CA PRO A 488 -7.60 -5.25 -3.21
C PRO A 488 -6.35 -4.41 -2.95
N TYR A 489 -6.20 -3.87 -1.74
CA TYR A 489 -5.03 -3.06 -1.39
C TYR A 489 -3.71 -3.84 -1.44
N TYR A 490 -3.73 -5.17 -1.51
CA TYR A 490 -2.52 -5.98 -1.72
C TYR A 490 -1.82 -5.63 -3.04
N LEU A 491 -2.56 -5.11 -4.03
CA LEU A 491 -1.98 -4.64 -5.29
C LEU A 491 -1.05 -3.42 -5.11
N LEU A 492 -1.14 -2.68 -3.99
CA LEU A 492 -0.19 -1.61 -3.67
C LEU A 492 1.26 -2.10 -3.65
N ALA A 493 1.51 -3.38 -3.38
CA ALA A 493 2.86 -3.94 -3.46
C ALA A 493 3.41 -4.03 -4.89
N ALA A 494 2.56 -4.09 -5.91
CA ALA A 494 2.98 -4.09 -7.31
C ALA A 494 3.18 -2.67 -7.87
N LEU A 495 2.78 -1.62 -7.12
CA LEU A 495 2.78 -0.23 -7.56
C LEU A 495 4.17 0.26 -8.02
N PRO A 496 5.26 0.08 -7.25
CA PRO A 496 6.58 0.53 -7.68
C PRO A 496 7.05 -0.17 -8.97
N VAL A 497 6.65 -1.43 -9.16
CA VAL A 497 7.01 -2.21 -10.36
C VAL A 497 6.24 -1.75 -11.59
N LEU A 498 4.97 -1.36 -11.44
CA LEU A 498 4.20 -0.73 -12.52
C LEU A 498 4.86 0.58 -12.98
N LEU A 499 5.30 1.39 -12.03
CA LEU A 499 6.03 2.63 -12.30
C LEU A 499 7.41 2.35 -12.93
N LEU A 500 8.09 1.28 -12.52
CA LEU A 500 9.34 0.83 -13.15
C LEU A 500 9.10 0.38 -14.61
N ALA A 501 7.99 -0.32 -14.89
CA ALA A 501 7.61 -0.68 -16.26
C ALA A 501 7.43 0.58 -17.14
N ALA A 502 6.79 1.62 -16.60
CA ALA A 502 6.68 2.91 -17.27
C ALA A 502 8.04 3.60 -17.44
N ALA A 503 8.94 3.55 -16.45
CA ALA A 503 10.29 4.11 -16.54
C ALA A 503 11.16 3.41 -17.60
N TRP A 504 10.95 2.11 -17.82
CA TRP A 504 11.62 1.31 -18.84
C TRP A 504 10.96 1.37 -20.22
N SER A 505 9.78 1.98 -20.33
CA SER A 505 9.12 2.21 -21.61
C SER A 505 10.00 3.08 -22.51
N PRO A 506 10.16 2.71 -23.80
CA PRO A 506 10.86 3.55 -24.76
C PRO A 506 10.10 4.88 -24.94
N LEU A 507 10.61 5.96 -24.35
CA LEU A 507 10.07 7.29 -24.60
C LEU A 507 10.31 7.73 -26.06
N PRO A 508 9.42 8.56 -26.63
CA PRO A 508 9.65 9.20 -27.93
C PRO A 508 11.02 9.89 -27.99
N THR A 509 11.70 9.75 -29.13
CA THR A 509 13.06 10.26 -29.34
C THR A 509 13.13 11.79 -29.38
N HIS A 510 12.08 12.45 -29.90
CA HIS A 510 12.02 13.91 -30.07
C HIS A 510 12.01 14.70 -28.75
N ALA A 511 12.88 15.71 -28.64
CA ALA A 511 13.08 16.52 -27.43
C ALA A 511 11.80 17.26 -26.96
N THR A 512 11.00 17.78 -27.88
CA THR A 512 9.71 18.43 -27.57
C THR A 512 8.72 17.46 -26.93
N ARG A 513 8.71 16.19 -27.38
CA ARG A 513 7.88 15.14 -26.77
C ARG A 513 8.42 14.69 -25.41
N ARG A 514 9.72 14.82 -25.13
CA ARG A 514 10.29 14.54 -23.80
C ARG A 514 9.88 15.59 -22.78
N LEU A 515 9.89 16.87 -23.17
CA LEU A 515 9.40 17.96 -22.33
C LEU A 515 7.91 17.81 -22.04
N ALA A 516 7.11 17.42 -23.04
CA ALA A 516 5.70 17.09 -22.84
C ALA A 516 5.54 15.94 -21.83
N VAL A 517 6.30 14.85 -21.95
CA VAL A 517 6.24 13.74 -20.97
C VAL A 517 6.65 14.17 -19.57
N VAL A 518 7.69 14.99 -19.41
CA VAL A 518 8.11 15.50 -18.09
C VAL A 518 7.06 16.43 -17.49
N ALA A 519 6.50 17.33 -18.29
CA ALA A 519 5.42 18.22 -17.88
C ALA A 519 4.16 17.43 -17.51
N THR A 520 3.81 16.42 -18.32
CA THR A 520 2.73 15.48 -18.01
C THR A 520 3.04 14.76 -16.70
N CYS A 521 4.21 14.16 -16.50
CA CYS A 521 4.56 13.53 -15.21
C CYS A 521 4.43 14.48 -14.01
N GLY A 522 4.79 15.77 -14.14
CA GLY A 522 4.57 16.78 -13.09
C GLY A 522 3.08 17.05 -12.83
N LEU A 523 2.29 17.22 -13.89
CA LEU A 523 0.82 17.32 -13.83
C LEU A 523 0.18 16.05 -13.24
N LEU A 524 0.75 14.87 -13.49
CA LEU A 524 0.24 13.59 -13.01
C LEU A 524 0.49 13.38 -11.51
N VAL A 525 1.65 13.80 -11.00
CA VAL A 525 1.90 13.82 -9.55
C VAL A 525 0.95 14.81 -8.86
N SER A 526 0.57 15.90 -9.54
CA SER A 526 -0.38 16.87 -8.97
C SER A 526 -1.79 16.32 -8.75
N THR A 527 -2.30 15.45 -9.63
CA THR A 527 -3.62 14.83 -9.44
C THR A 527 -3.65 13.89 -8.24
N THR A 528 -2.54 13.19 -7.93
CA THR A 528 -2.48 12.33 -6.72
C THR A 528 -2.55 13.08 -5.41
N VAL A 529 -2.15 14.36 -5.41
CA VAL A 529 -2.24 15.23 -4.23
C VAL A 529 -3.60 15.91 -4.20
N ALA A 530 -4.17 16.27 -5.36
CA ALA A 530 -5.37 17.09 -5.47
C ALA A 530 -6.71 16.33 -5.40
N ASP A 531 -6.76 15.03 -5.72
CA ASP A 531 -8.00 14.22 -5.66
C ASP A 531 -8.39 13.80 -4.22
N ARG A 532 -7.80 14.44 -3.20
CA ARG A 532 -8.17 14.33 -1.78
C ARG A 532 -8.70 15.65 -1.26
#